data_AF-A0A820PJB2-F1
#
_entry.id   AF-A0A820PJB2-F1
#
_cell.length_a   1.000
_cell.length_b   1.000
_cell.length_c   1.000
_cell.angle_alpha   90.00
_cell.angle_beta   90.00
_cell.angle_gamma   90.00
#
_symmetry.space_group_name_H-M   'P 1'
#
loop_
_entity.id
_entity.type
_entity.pdbx_description
1 polymer ?
#
loop_
_entity_poly.entity_id
_entity_poly.type
_entity_poly.pdbx_seq_one_letter_code
_entity_poly.pdbx_strand_id
1 'polypeptide(L)'
;YAILGCDELSNKDQIQAEYRVRALQLHPDKNLDDPKAMERFKKLQEAKEVLCDDNQRKQYDCWRNSHITVPWKTWHSMSERSQP
;
A
#
# COMPACT_ATOMS: atom_id res chain seq x y z
N TYR A 1 -4.93 -2.70 2.42
CA TYR A 1 -6.34 -2.99 2.11
C TYR A 1 -7.13 -1.74 1.73
N ALA A 2 -7.55 -0.87 2.67
CA ALA A 2 -8.42 0.28 2.37
C ALA A 2 -8.00 1.18 1.18
N ILE A 3 -6.71 1.49 1.04
CA ILE A 3 -6.17 2.36 -0.03
C ILE A 3 -6.34 1.72 -1.42
N LEU A 4 -6.24 0.40 -1.52
CA LEU A 4 -6.43 -0.37 -2.76
C LEU A 4 -7.87 -0.84 -2.94
N GLY A 5 -8.64 -0.93 -1.86
CA GLY A 5 -10.03 -1.37 -1.90
C GLY A 5 -10.19 -2.87 -1.79
N CYS A 6 -9.06 -3.56 -1.68
CA CYS A 6 -8.99 -4.99 -1.64
C CYS A 6 -9.17 -5.48 -0.21
N ASP A 7 -9.60 -6.73 -0.10
CA ASP A 7 -9.78 -7.42 1.17
C ASP A 7 -8.48 -8.16 1.58
N GLU A 8 -8.39 -8.60 2.83
CA GLU A 8 -7.32 -9.48 3.29
C GLU A 8 -7.36 -10.85 2.63
N LEU A 9 -8.50 -11.22 2.03
CA LEU A 9 -8.66 -12.42 1.22
C LEU A 9 -8.27 -12.21 -0.26
N SER A 10 -8.04 -10.97 -0.71
CA SER A 10 -7.70 -10.71 -2.11
C SER A 10 -6.35 -11.34 -2.49
N ASN A 11 -6.30 -11.99 -3.65
CA ASN A 11 -5.07 -12.54 -4.21
C ASN A 11 -4.23 -11.46 -4.91
N LYS A 12 -2.99 -11.78 -5.27
CA LYS A 12 -2.06 -10.81 -5.88
C LYS A 12 -2.57 -10.25 -7.20
N ASP A 13 -3.18 -11.09 -8.04
CA ASP A 13 -3.76 -10.67 -9.32
C ASP A 13 -4.92 -9.67 -9.13
N GLN A 14 -5.79 -9.92 -8.16
CA GLN A 14 -6.88 -9.00 -7.77
C GLN A 14 -6.30 -7.68 -7.26
N ILE A 15 -5.32 -7.72 -6.37
CA ILE A 15 -4.66 -6.53 -5.84
C ILE A 15 -4.04 -5.70 -6.98
N GLN A 16 -3.38 -6.36 -7.94
CA GLN A 16 -2.83 -5.66 -9.11
C GLN A 16 -3.92 -5.09 -10.02
N ALA A 17 -5.01 -5.82 -10.24
CA ALA A 17 -6.13 -5.35 -11.06
C ALA A 17 -6.79 -4.12 -10.43
N GLU A 18 -7.10 -4.17 -9.14
CA GLU A 18 -7.68 -3.06 -8.36
C GLU A 18 -6.73 -1.85 -8.33
N TYR A 19 -5.43 -2.09 -8.14
CA TYR A 19 -4.41 -1.06 -8.24
C TYR A 19 -4.47 -0.35 -9.59
N ARG A 20 -4.51 -1.08 -10.71
CA ARG A 20 -4.55 -0.48 -12.06
C ARG A 20 -5.80 0.38 -12.25
N VAL A 21 -6.96 -0.11 -11.82
CA VAL A 21 -8.22 0.65 -11.89
C VAL A 21 -8.14 1.93 -11.07
N ARG A 22 -7.65 1.87 -9.82
CA ARG A 22 -7.51 3.05 -8.97
C ARG A 22 -6.43 4.01 -9.44
N ALA A 23 -5.31 3.50 -9.96
CA ALA A 23 -4.23 4.30 -10.49
C ALA A 23 -4.71 5.14 -11.68
N LEU A 24 -5.58 4.60 -12.53
CA LEU A 24 -6.19 5.34 -13.63
C LEU A 24 -7.19 6.41 -13.15
N GLN A 25 -7.93 6.15 -12.07
CA GLN A 25 -8.87 7.12 -11.48
C GLN A 25 -8.15 8.25 -10.74
N LEU A 26 -7.12 7.91 -9.98
CA LEU A 26 -6.32 8.83 -9.17
C LEU A 26 -5.09 9.36 -9.92
N HIS A 27 -5.01 9.14 -11.24
CA HIS A 27 -3.84 9.50 -12.02
C HIS A 27 -3.60 11.02 -11.94
N PRO A 28 -2.38 11.49 -11.63
CA PRO A 28 -2.11 12.93 -11.48
C PRO A 28 -2.36 13.71 -12.77
N ASP A 29 -2.16 13.08 -13.93
CA ASP A 29 -2.45 13.69 -15.26
C ASP A 29 -3.94 14.05 -15.43
N LYS A 30 -4.85 13.28 -14.82
CA LYS A 30 -6.29 13.57 -14.86
C LYS A 30 -6.74 14.48 -13.70
N ASN A 31 -5.90 14.63 -12.68
CA ASN A 31 -6.20 15.34 -11.45
C ASN A 31 -5.12 16.40 -11.17
N LEU A 32 -4.76 17.17 -12.20
CA LEU A 32 -3.71 18.21 -12.14
C LEU A 32 -4.04 19.31 -11.12
N ASP A 33 -5.34 19.55 -10.89
CA ASP A 33 -5.87 20.53 -9.93
C ASP A 33 -5.88 20.04 -8.47
N ASP A 34 -5.73 18.73 -8.22
CA ASP A 34 -5.68 18.18 -6.86
C ASP A 34 -4.22 17.95 -6.43
N PRO A 35 -3.61 18.84 -5.64
CA PRO A 35 -2.25 18.62 -5.14
C PRO A 35 -2.13 17.37 -4.26
N LYS A 36 -3.26 16.84 -3.75
CA LYS A 36 -3.30 15.57 -3.01
C LYS A 36 -3.39 14.35 -3.93
N ALA A 37 -3.62 14.51 -5.24
CA ALA A 37 -3.62 13.39 -6.18
C ALA A 37 -2.26 12.69 -6.20
N MET A 38 -1.16 13.45 -6.21
CA MET A 38 0.19 12.90 -6.15
C MET A 38 0.42 12.12 -4.83
N GLU A 39 -0.03 12.65 -3.70
CA GLU A 39 0.10 11.96 -2.41
C GLU A 39 -0.74 10.68 -2.36
N ARG A 40 -1.99 10.72 -2.85
CA ARG A 40 -2.87 9.54 -2.94
C ARG A 40 -2.29 8.48 -3.86
N PHE A 41 -1.73 8.88 -4.99
CA PHE A 41 -1.09 7.98 -5.94
C PHE A 41 0.15 7.31 -5.33
N LYS A 42 0.98 8.07 -4.62
CA LYS A 42 2.12 7.53 -3.87
C LYS A 42 1.68 6.52 -2.81
N LYS A 43 0.64 6.85 -2.02
CA LYS A 43 0.05 5.92 -1.05
C LYS A 43 -0.50 4.64 -1.71
N LEU A 44 -1.08 4.76 -2.90
CA LEU A 44 -1.60 3.63 -3.67
C LEU A 44 -0.45 2.70 -4.15
N GLN A 45 0.66 3.28 -4.61
CA GLN A 45 1.87 2.54 -4.97
C GLN A 45 2.45 1.80 -3.76
N GLU A 46 2.68 2.50 -2.65
CA GLU A 46 3.20 1.92 -1.41
C GLU A 46 2.32 0.74 -0.95
N ALA A 47 0.99 0.91 -0.97
CA ALA A 47 0.07 -0.15 -0.60
C ALA A 47 0.18 -1.38 -1.54
N LYS A 48 0.37 -1.14 -2.85
CA LYS A 48 0.54 -2.23 -3.83
C LYS A 48 1.83 -3.00 -3.58
N GLU A 49 2.93 -2.29 -3.34
CA GLU A 49 4.23 -2.92 -3.09
C GLU A 49 4.19 -3.83 -1.87
N VAL A 50 3.62 -3.35 -0.76
CA VAL A 50 3.48 -4.12 0.48
C VAL A 50 2.58 -5.34 0.29
N LEU A 51 1.42 -5.20 -0.38
CA LEU A 51 0.47 -6.31 -0.51
C LEU A 51 0.82 -7.29 -1.64
N CYS A 52 1.62 -6.87 -2.62
CA CYS A 52 2.07 -7.74 -3.72
C CYS A 52 3.26 -8.62 -3.30
N ASP A 53 4.04 -8.20 -2.32
CA ASP A 53 5.10 -8.98 -1.71
C ASP A 53 4.56 -9.84 -0.55
N ASP A 54 4.70 -11.17 -0.64
CA ASP A 54 4.14 -12.06 0.40
C ASP A 54 4.80 -11.85 1.76
N ASN A 55 6.09 -11.49 1.77
CA ASN A 55 6.82 -11.29 3.01
C ASN A 55 6.40 -9.98 3.69
N GLN A 56 6.29 -8.89 2.94
CA GLN A 56 5.79 -7.60 3.43
C GLN A 56 4.32 -7.68 3.82
N ARG A 57 3.49 -8.41 3.06
CA ARG A 57 2.08 -8.63 3.42
C ARG A 57 1.95 -9.36 4.75
N LYS A 58 2.69 -10.45 4.95
CA LYS A 58 2.74 -11.17 6.24
C LYS A 58 3.17 -10.27 7.38
N GLN A 59 4.20 -9.45 7.16
CA GLN A 59 4.66 -8.47 8.15
C GLN A 59 3.59 -7.41 8.46
N TYR A 60 2.89 -6.91 7.45
CA TYR A 60 1.80 -5.95 7.60
C TYR A 60 0.63 -6.55 8.38
N ASP A 61 0.23 -7.77 8.05
CA ASP A 61 -0.84 -8.48 8.75
C ASP A 61 -0.44 -8.77 10.21
N CYS A 62 0.82 -9.15 10.44
CA CYS A 62 1.37 -9.33 11.79
C CYS A 62 1.39 -8.02 12.58
N TRP A 63 1.87 -6.93 12.00
CA TRP A 63 1.87 -5.58 12.61
C TRP A 63 0.45 -5.14 12.98
N ARG A 64 -0.51 -5.35 12.08
CA ARG A 64 -1.92 -5.04 12.30
C ARG A 64 -2.51 -5.86 13.45
N ASN A 65 -2.19 -7.15 13.52
CA ASN A 65 -2.68 -8.03 14.59
C ASN A 65 -1.96 -7.82 15.94
N SER A 66 -0.72 -7.32 15.91
CA SER A 66 0.12 -7.12 17.10
C SER A 66 -0.28 -5.88 17.91
N HIS A 67 -1.30 -5.12 17.50
CA HIS A 67 -1.80 -3.92 18.18
C HIS A 67 -0.70 -2.91 18.53
N ILE A 68 0.38 -2.86 17.75
CA ILE A 68 1.51 -1.97 18.02
C ILE A 68 1.09 -0.55 17.68
N THR A 69 1.33 0.39 18.60
CA THR A 69 0.99 1.81 18.42
C THR A 69 1.85 2.52 17.36
N VAL A 70 2.95 1.88 16.92
CA VAL A 70 3.85 2.47 15.93
C VAL A 70 3.18 2.43 14.54
N PRO A 71 3.21 3.53 13.77
CA PRO A 71 2.68 3.53 12.41
C PRO A 71 3.42 2.53 11.51
N TRP A 72 2.70 1.91 10.57
CA TRP A 72 3.29 0.99 9.58
C TRP A 72 4.51 1.58 8.88
N LYS A 73 4.48 2.85 8.47
CA LYS A 73 5.63 3.51 7.84
C LYS A 73 6.87 3.53 8.72
N THR A 74 6.70 3.70 10.03
CA THR A 74 7.81 3.69 10.99
C THR A 74 8.35 2.27 11.16
N TRP A 75 7.45 1.29 11.29
CA TRP A 75 7.82 -0.11 11.45
C TRP A 75 8.55 -0.67 10.22
N HIS A 76 8.02 -0.39 9.02
CA HIS A 76 8.58 -0.83 7.75
C HIS A 76 9.97 -0.22 7.49
N SER A 77 10.16 1.07 7.79
CA SER A 77 11.46 1.72 7.64
C SER A 77 12.53 1.18 8.61
N MET A 78 12.12 0.67 9.78
CA MET A 78 13.04 -0.03 10.71
C MET A 78 13.46 -1.40 10.16
N SER A 79 12.53 -2.12 9.53
CA SER A 79 12.80 -3.42 8.90
C SER A 79 13.70 -3.30 7.67
N GLU A 80 13.53 -2.27 6.83
CA GLU A 80 14.40 -2.04 5.65
C GLU A 80 15.83 -1.62 6.02
N ARG A 81 16.01 -0.83 7.08
CA ARG A 81 17.35 -0.40 7.53
C ARG A 81 18.23 -1.53 8.08
N SER A 82 17.68 -2.73 8.22
CA SER A 82 18.40 -3.90 8.74
C SER A 82 18.89 -4.86 7.64
N GLN A 83 18.79 -4.52 6.36
CA GLN A 83 19.47 -5.28 5.30
C GLN A 83 20.88 -4.71 5.06
N PRO A 84 21.97 -5.48 5.33
CA PRO A 84 23.34 -5.07 5.06
C PRO A 84 23.70 -5.04 3.56
#